data_AF-A0A964J1N2-F1
#
_entry.id   AF-A0A964J1N2-F1
#
_cell.length_a   1.000
_cell.length_b   1.000
_cell.length_c   1.000
_cell.angle_alpha   90.00
_cell.angle_beta   90.00
_cell.angle_gamma   90.00
#
_symmetry.space_group_name_H-M   'P 1'
#
loop_
_entity.id
_entity.type
_entity.pdbx_description
1 polymer ?
#
loop_
_entity_poly.entity_id
_entity_poly.type
_entity_poly.pdbx_seq_one_letter_code
_entity_poly.pdbx_strand_id
1 'polypeptide(L)'
;MSEVEGPERGSLLLDEEYAVEEENLWEDDDAGDYDGWYCVRTDPFPCPASGCTFVAAHMTAAHLVLVWQERDDPNLLWHAQRALEVGRNPRVISYERSFGPSASYYAWEAAGRPVHGVRGKV
;
A
#
# COMPACT_ATOMS: atom_id res chain seq x y z
N MET A 1 49.76 1.85 -25.94
CA MET A 1 48.37 1.73 -26.43
C MET A 1 47.57 1.21 -25.25
N SER A 2 46.55 1.96 -24.89
CA SER A 2 46.00 2.15 -23.55
C SER A 2 45.54 0.89 -22.82
N GLU A 3 45.95 0.77 -21.55
CA GLU A 3 45.34 -0.12 -20.57
C GLU A 3 43.89 0.32 -20.31
N VAL A 4 42.95 -0.62 -20.46
CA VAL A 4 41.53 -0.39 -20.17
C VAL A 4 41.30 -0.88 -18.74
N GLU A 5 41.29 0.04 -17.78
CA GLU A 5 40.96 -0.26 -16.39
C GLU A 5 39.52 -0.77 -16.30
N GLY A 6 39.36 -2.04 -15.96
CA GLY A 6 38.06 -2.65 -15.70
C GLY A 6 37.48 -2.18 -14.35
N PRO A 7 36.15 -2.25 -14.17
CA PRO A 7 35.51 -1.76 -12.95
C PRO A 7 36.02 -2.50 -11.70
N GLU A 8 36.40 -1.75 -10.68
CA GLU A 8 36.90 -2.29 -9.42
C GLU A 8 35.78 -3.00 -8.64
N ARG A 9 36.13 -4.10 -7.95
CA ARG A 9 35.19 -4.87 -7.11
C ARG A 9 34.58 -3.96 -6.03
N GLY A 10 33.25 -3.82 -6.08
CA GLY A 10 32.47 -2.98 -5.16
C GLY A 10 31.90 -1.72 -5.81
N SER A 11 32.13 -1.48 -7.10
CA SER A 11 31.47 -0.39 -7.83
C SER A 11 30.09 -0.82 -8.33
N LEU A 12 29.08 0.01 -8.05
CA LEU A 12 27.76 -0.09 -8.67
C LEU A 12 27.80 0.71 -9.97
N LEU A 13 27.66 0.01 -11.10
CA LEU A 13 27.40 0.64 -12.39
C LEU A 13 25.89 0.87 -12.46
N LEU A 14 25.48 2.12 -12.32
CA LEU A 14 24.10 2.52 -12.58
C LEU A 14 24.02 2.85 -14.07
N ASP A 15 23.40 1.98 -14.86
CA ASP A 15 22.96 2.34 -16.20
C ASP A 15 21.98 3.53 -16.06
N GLU A 16 22.32 4.65 -16.69
CA GLU A 16 21.61 5.94 -16.70
C GLU A 16 20.25 5.90 -17.43
N GLU A 17 19.67 4.70 -17.63
CA GLU A 17 18.36 4.48 -18.25
C GLU A 17 17.40 3.78 -17.27
N TYR A 18 17.23 4.35 -16.08
CA TYR A 18 15.99 4.16 -15.33
C TYR A 18 15.22 5.46 -15.39
N ALA A 19 14.74 5.76 -16.60
CA ALA A 19 13.74 6.77 -16.81
C ALA A 19 12.56 6.45 -15.89
N VAL A 20 12.35 7.37 -14.98
CA VAL A 20 11.26 7.46 -14.03
C VAL A 20 9.93 7.21 -14.75
N GLU A 21 9.37 6.01 -14.61
CA GLU A 21 7.94 5.75 -14.86
C GLU A 21 7.14 6.25 -13.66
N GLU A 22 7.18 7.56 -13.43
CA GLU A 22 6.21 8.24 -12.58
C GLU A 22 4.92 8.42 -13.41
N GLU A 23 3.79 8.10 -12.78
CA GLU A 23 2.42 8.52 -13.16
C GLU A 23 1.48 7.55 -13.90
N ASN A 24 1.67 6.22 -13.93
CA ASN A 24 0.58 5.31 -14.39
C ASN A 24 0.41 3.96 -13.64
N LEU A 25 1.13 3.68 -12.55
CA LEU A 25 1.04 2.37 -11.88
C LEU A 25 -0.24 2.13 -11.04
N TRP A 26 -1.19 3.06 -11.04
CA TRP A 26 -2.41 2.98 -10.23
C TRP A 26 -3.66 3.27 -11.06
N GLU A 27 -3.63 2.93 -12.35
CA GLU A 27 -4.88 2.73 -13.08
C GLU A 27 -5.57 1.48 -12.52
N ASP A 28 -6.88 1.62 -12.30
CA ASP A 28 -7.85 0.73 -11.63
C ASP A 28 -8.05 -0.64 -12.34
N ASP A 29 -7.01 -1.22 -12.93
CA ASP A 29 -7.13 -2.25 -13.97
C ASP A 29 -6.90 -3.69 -13.47
N ASP A 30 -6.54 -3.87 -12.19
CA ASP A 30 -6.47 -5.20 -11.55
C ASP A 30 -7.40 -5.27 -10.34
N ALA A 31 -8.66 -4.92 -10.56
CA ALA A 31 -9.78 -5.39 -9.75
C ALA A 31 -9.97 -6.90 -9.95
N GLY A 32 -8.94 -7.69 -9.63
CA GLY A 32 -9.05 -9.13 -9.45
C GLY A 32 -10.25 -9.42 -8.56
N ASP A 33 -10.90 -10.56 -8.77
CA ASP A 33 -12.12 -10.89 -8.04
C ASP A 33 -11.80 -11.04 -6.54
N TYR A 34 -12.02 -9.97 -5.77
CA TYR A 34 -11.83 -9.93 -4.32
C TYR A 34 -12.97 -10.65 -3.57
N ASP A 35 -13.75 -11.50 -4.25
CA ASP A 35 -14.73 -12.36 -3.61
C ASP A 35 -14.06 -13.31 -2.62
N GLY A 36 -14.59 -13.36 -1.40
CA GLY A 36 -14.01 -14.14 -0.30
C GLY A 36 -12.80 -13.50 0.38
N TRP A 37 -12.38 -12.30 0.00
CA TRP A 37 -11.29 -11.59 0.69
C TRP A 37 -11.80 -10.86 1.94
N TYR A 38 -10.86 -10.42 2.78
CA TYR A 38 -11.12 -9.80 4.07
C TYR A 38 -10.44 -8.45 4.19
N CYS A 39 -11.03 -7.55 4.98
CA CYS A 39 -10.45 -6.28 5.36
C CYS A 39 -10.75 -5.97 6.84
N VAL A 40 -10.12 -4.92 7.36
CA VAL A 40 -10.36 -4.44 8.72
C VAL A 40 -11.30 -3.24 8.65
N ARG A 41 -12.53 -3.37 9.15
CA ARG A 41 -13.41 -2.24 9.43
C ARG A 41 -13.01 -1.57 10.74
N THR A 42 -13.02 -0.26 10.78
CA THR A 42 -12.74 0.54 11.98
C THR A 42 -13.84 1.56 12.24
N ASP A 43 -13.80 2.20 13.39
CA ASP A 43 -14.51 3.47 13.57
C ASP A 43 -13.99 4.51 12.56
N PRO A 44 -14.83 5.49 12.15
CA PRO A 44 -14.44 6.49 11.15
C PRO A 44 -13.16 7.23 11.55
N PHE A 45 -12.21 7.28 10.64
CA PHE A 45 -10.91 7.89 10.87
C PHE A 45 -10.59 8.90 9.77
N PRO A 46 -10.53 10.21 10.09
CA PRO A 46 -10.17 11.21 9.12
C PRO A 46 -8.73 10.99 8.65
N CYS A 47 -8.49 11.16 7.36
CA CYS A 47 -7.17 11.13 6.79
C CYS A 47 -6.27 12.19 7.47
N PRO A 48 -5.05 11.84 7.93
CA PRO A 48 -4.15 12.79 8.59
C PRO A 48 -3.46 13.75 7.61
N ALA A 49 -3.52 13.49 6.30
CA ALA A 49 -2.95 14.38 5.29
C ALA A 49 -3.63 15.75 5.28
N SER A 50 -2.84 16.82 5.26
CA SER A 50 -3.33 18.20 5.22
C SER A 50 -4.25 18.43 4.03
N GLY A 51 -5.45 18.96 4.28
CA GLY A 51 -6.43 19.26 3.24
C GLY A 51 -7.18 18.06 2.67
N CYS A 52 -6.91 16.84 3.11
CA CYS A 52 -7.66 15.66 2.69
C CYS A 52 -8.97 15.54 3.47
N THR A 53 -10.08 15.38 2.75
CA THR A 53 -11.42 15.22 3.33
C THR A 53 -11.86 13.75 3.45
N PHE A 54 -11.00 12.80 3.07
CA PHE A 54 -11.31 11.39 3.14
C PHE A 54 -11.50 10.92 4.59
N VAL A 55 -12.57 10.19 4.85
CA VAL A 55 -12.86 9.56 6.14
C VAL A 55 -12.91 8.05 5.95
N ALA A 56 -11.90 7.38 6.48
CA ALA A 56 -11.74 5.94 6.35
C ALA A 56 -12.61 5.20 7.36
N ALA A 57 -13.55 4.38 6.88
CA ALA A 57 -14.27 3.40 7.71
C ALA A 57 -13.57 2.03 7.75
N HIS A 58 -12.49 1.86 7.00
CA HIS A 58 -11.70 0.63 6.92
C HIS A 58 -10.21 0.96 7.09
N MET A 59 -9.38 -0.06 7.29
CA MET A 59 -7.92 0.08 7.19
C MET A 59 -7.56 0.34 5.73
N THR A 60 -6.83 1.42 5.48
CA THR A 60 -6.55 1.89 4.13
C THR A 60 -5.07 2.16 3.90
N ALA A 61 -4.64 1.98 2.65
CA ALA A 61 -3.41 2.52 2.09
C ALA A 61 -3.75 3.52 0.99
N ALA A 62 -3.34 4.78 1.12
CA ALA A 62 -3.64 5.83 0.12
C ALA A 62 -5.14 5.91 -0.28
N HIS A 63 -6.05 5.78 0.69
CA HIS A 63 -7.51 5.74 0.53
C HIS A 63 -8.09 4.47 -0.12
N LEU A 64 -7.25 3.51 -0.51
CA LEU A 64 -7.67 2.19 -0.94
C LEU A 64 -7.86 1.30 0.27
N VAL A 65 -8.96 0.55 0.33
CA VAL A 65 -9.17 -0.48 1.36
C VAL A 65 -8.11 -1.56 1.18
N LEU A 66 -7.34 -1.83 2.22
CA LEU A 66 -6.41 -2.96 2.20
C LEU A 66 -7.19 -4.27 2.36
N VAL A 67 -6.95 -5.21 1.45
CA VAL A 67 -7.61 -6.52 1.45
C VAL A 67 -6.60 -7.67 1.50
N TRP A 68 -7.00 -8.76 2.15
CA TRP A 68 -6.23 -10.00 2.31
C TRP A 68 -7.07 -11.21 1.88
N GLN A 69 -6.41 -12.24 1.35
CA GLN A 69 -7.07 -13.47 0.90
C GLN A 69 -7.57 -14.32 2.07
N GLU A 70 -6.83 -14.33 3.17
CA GLU A 70 -7.11 -15.18 4.34
C GLU A 70 -7.61 -14.34 5.52
N ARG A 71 -8.63 -14.84 6.21
CA ARG A 71 -9.27 -14.16 7.35
C ARG A 71 -8.35 -14.01 8.55
N ASP A 72 -7.41 -14.92 8.69
CA ASP A 72 -6.45 -15.03 9.78
C ASP A 72 -5.00 -14.78 9.31
N ASP A 73 -4.82 -14.09 8.17
CA ASP A 73 -3.51 -13.64 7.71
C ASP A 73 -2.79 -12.86 8.83
N PRO A 74 -1.52 -13.19 9.15
CA PRO A 74 -0.79 -12.54 10.23
C PRO A 74 -0.68 -11.02 10.09
N ASN A 75 -0.57 -10.48 8.87
CA ASN A 75 -0.52 -9.04 8.63
C ASN A 75 -1.89 -8.39 8.85
N LEU A 76 -2.97 -9.01 8.38
CA LEU A 76 -4.33 -8.55 8.66
C LEU A 76 -4.56 -8.43 10.17
N LEU A 77 -4.25 -9.49 10.93
CA LEU A 77 -4.40 -9.51 12.38
C LEU A 77 -3.49 -8.48 13.06
N TRP A 78 -2.26 -8.31 12.58
CA TRP A 78 -1.34 -7.29 13.07
C TRP A 78 -1.89 -5.87 12.86
N HIS A 79 -2.40 -5.56 11.67
CA HIS A 79 -3.00 -4.26 11.37
C HIS A 79 -4.26 -4.01 12.18
N ALA A 80 -5.09 -5.04 12.38
CA ALA A 80 -6.24 -4.97 13.28
C ALA A 80 -5.78 -4.66 14.72
N GLN A 81 -4.79 -5.38 15.26
CA GLN A 81 -4.26 -5.12 16.59
C GLN A 81 -3.73 -3.68 16.74
N ARG A 82 -3.00 -3.16 15.75
CA ARG A 82 -2.52 -1.76 15.76
C ARG A 82 -3.67 -0.74 15.78
N ALA A 83 -4.75 -1.00 15.06
CA ALA A 83 -5.95 -0.17 15.11
C ALA A 83 -6.64 -0.24 16.48
N LEU A 84 -6.63 -1.40 17.13
CA LEU A 84 -7.19 -1.59 18.47
C LEU A 84 -6.42 -0.76 19.50
N GLU A 85 -5.09 -0.77 19.44
CA GLU A 85 -4.21 -0.04 20.36
C GLU A 85 -4.43 1.48 20.33
N VAL A 86 -4.86 2.03 19.19
CA VAL A 86 -5.18 3.45 19.02
C VAL A 86 -6.68 3.73 19.19
N GLY A 87 -7.45 2.77 19.68
CA GLY A 87 -8.85 2.95 20.03
C GLY A 87 -9.83 3.01 18.85
N ARG A 88 -9.46 2.48 17.67
CA ARG A 88 -10.29 2.53 16.45
C ARG A 88 -11.28 1.36 16.30
N ASN A 89 -11.52 0.58 17.36
CA ASN A 89 -12.52 -0.50 17.41
C ASN A 89 -12.54 -1.44 16.17
N PRO A 90 -11.41 -2.05 15.80
CA PRO A 90 -11.28 -2.83 14.58
C PRO A 90 -12.14 -4.10 14.58
N ARG A 91 -12.63 -4.49 13.41
CA ARG A 91 -13.30 -5.77 13.13
C ARG A 91 -12.82 -6.31 11.79
N VAL A 92 -12.37 -7.57 11.78
CA VAL A 92 -12.12 -8.30 10.53
C VAL A 92 -13.47 -8.68 9.94
N ILE A 93 -13.73 -8.23 8.71
CA ILE A 93 -14.94 -8.53 7.95
C ILE A 93 -14.57 -9.01 6.55
N SER A 94 -15.48 -9.72 5.88
CA SER A 94 -15.37 -9.96 4.45
C SER A 94 -15.43 -8.63 3.70
N TYR A 95 -14.58 -8.45 2.72
CA TYR A 95 -14.60 -7.28 1.85
C TYR A 95 -15.73 -7.40 0.83
N GLU A 96 -16.42 -6.29 0.59
CA GLU A 96 -17.37 -6.16 -0.51
C GLU A 96 -16.91 -5.00 -1.40
N ARG A 97 -17.04 -5.16 -2.72
CA ARG A 97 -16.69 -4.08 -3.67
C ARG A 97 -17.47 -2.77 -3.42
N SER A 98 -18.63 -2.89 -2.77
CA SER A 98 -19.47 -1.76 -2.34
C SER A 98 -18.78 -0.84 -1.31
N PHE A 99 -17.72 -1.31 -0.63
CA PHE A 99 -16.97 -0.54 0.38
C PHE A 99 -16.03 0.51 -0.23
N GLY A 100 -15.79 0.44 -1.53
CA GLY A 100 -14.92 1.36 -2.26
C GLY A 100 -13.67 0.69 -2.82
N PRO A 101 -12.79 1.46 -3.48
CA PRO A 101 -11.62 0.94 -4.17
C PRO A 101 -10.66 0.26 -3.19
N SER A 102 -9.98 -0.78 -3.65
CA SER A 102 -9.15 -1.64 -2.81
C SER A 102 -7.80 -1.93 -3.46
N ALA A 103 -6.84 -2.31 -2.63
CA ALA A 103 -5.59 -2.92 -3.06
C ALA A 103 -5.32 -4.16 -2.20
N SER A 104 -4.88 -5.25 -2.83
CA SER A 104 -4.31 -6.36 -2.06
C SER A 104 -3.14 -5.85 -1.24
N TYR A 105 -3.00 -6.35 -0.01
CA TYR A 105 -1.86 -6.02 0.84
C TYR A 105 -0.52 -6.29 0.17
N TYR A 106 -0.41 -7.39 -0.57
CA TYR A 106 0.81 -7.76 -1.27
C TYR A 106 1.14 -6.80 -2.43
N ALA A 107 0.12 -6.30 -3.16
CA ALA A 107 0.34 -5.26 -4.16
C ALA A 107 0.78 -3.93 -3.52
N TRP A 108 0.20 -3.55 -2.37
CA TRP A 108 0.64 -2.37 -1.63
C TRP A 108 2.08 -2.49 -1.12
N GLU A 109 2.49 -3.66 -0.62
CA GLU A 109 3.87 -3.92 -0.23
C GLU A 109 4.82 -3.91 -1.43
N ALA A 110 4.45 -4.56 -2.53
CA ALA A 110 5.23 -4.57 -3.77
C ALA A 110 5.43 -3.17 -4.34
N ALA A 111 4.45 -2.29 -4.18
CA ALA A 111 4.52 -0.88 -4.55
C ALA A 111 5.32 0.00 -3.57
N GLY A 112 5.95 -0.58 -2.54
CA GLY A 112 6.77 0.16 -1.58
C GLY A 112 6.00 0.83 -0.44
N ARG A 113 4.79 0.34 -0.14
CA ARG A 113 3.94 0.78 0.98
C ARG A 113 3.55 2.27 0.93
N PRO A 114 3.10 2.81 -0.23
CA PRO A 114 2.78 4.22 -0.33
C PRO A 114 1.60 4.60 0.56
N VAL A 115 1.72 5.79 1.15
CA VAL A 115 0.62 6.49 1.83
C VAL A 115 0.58 7.90 1.23
N HIS A 116 -0.57 8.29 0.70
CA HIS A 116 -0.76 9.59 0.02
C HIS A 116 0.21 9.88 -1.14
N GLY A 117 0.74 8.84 -1.80
CA GLY A 117 1.54 8.97 -3.01
C GLY A 117 2.95 9.55 -2.84
N VAL A 118 3.24 10.47 -1.92
CA VAL A 118 4.60 11.01 -1.73
C VAL A 118 4.81 11.48 -0.29
N ARG A 119 5.83 10.97 0.39
CA ARG A 119 6.41 11.65 1.54
C ARG A 119 7.30 12.76 1.00
N GLY A 120 6.82 13.99 1.02
CA GLY A 120 7.65 15.16 0.70
C GLY A 120 8.93 15.12 1.52
N LYS A 121 10.08 15.18 0.85
CA LYS A 121 11.35 15.49 1.51
C LYS A 121 11.18 16.86 2.19
N VAL A 122 11.33 16.89 3.50
CA VAL A 122 11.83 18.09 4.20
C VAL A 122 13.35 18.04 4.17
#